data_AF-A0A836U1X0-F1
#
_entry.id   AF-A0A836U1X0-F1
#
_cell.length_a   1.000
_cell.length_b   1.000
_cell.length_c   1.000
_cell.angle_alpha   90.00
_cell.angle_beta   90.00
_cell.angle_gamma   90.00
#
_symmetry.space_group_name_H-M   'P 1'
#
loop_
_entity.id
_entity.type
_entity.pdbx_description
1 polymer ?
#
loop_
_entity_poly.entity_id
_entity_poly.type
_entity_poly.pdbx_seq_one_letter_code
_entity_poly.pdbx_strand_id
1 'polypeptide(L)'
;MSYDWDAVIARSRRVAGELATGVAGLMKKNRIRVVHGRGRLTPSRAVEVRPAGGGQPQTLQCRHVLLATGGRPRSLPGIDIDGERVISSREGMTLSTRPQSLVIIGAGAIGVEFASFYSAFGTSVALLEAEDQVLPREDPEVAQLLRVALERDGVTVHTGVQVMGVETGPRRKTATVQLRADGGELELKAERVLMAVGITGNTEDLGLEALGLRVVRGALSVDGRYATKLPNVYAIGDLIGPPQLAHAAAAEGIAAVEFMAGRRTRPLDANIPSCTYSHPQVASIGLTEAAAKAQGLKVKVGRFPLAASGRARASGDVERGGLIKLVFGARYGDILGAAIIGPEATELIGEVGLAITLEATWEELAHTVHAHPTLSEGVMEAAAAAFGESINTHGEICSISNNT
;
A
#
# COMPACT_ATOMS: atom_id res chain seq x y z
N MET A 1 29.23 6.29 5.78
CA MET A 1 29.26 5.40 4.58
C MET A 1 29.26 6.29 3.34
N SER A 2 30.07 5.98 2.33
CA SER A 2 29.93 6.58 1.00
C SER A 2 29.01 5.69 0.16
N TYR A 3 28.21 6.31 -0.71
CA TYR A 3 27.37 5.61 -1.69
C TYR A 3 27.45 6.33 -3.03
N ASP A 4 27.14 5.60 -4.11
CA ASP A 4 27.02 6.13 -5.46
C ASP A 4 25.53 6.21 -5.83
N TRP A 5 25.01 7.43 -5.94
CA TRP A 5 23.60 7.67 -6.24
C TRP A 5 23.20 7.16 -7.62
N ASP A 6 24.06 7.35 -8.62
CA ASP A 6 23.80 6.89 -9.98
C ASP A 6 23.73 5.37 -10.02
N ALA A 7 24.61 4.68 -9.29
CA ALA A 7 24.57 3.23 -9.17
C ALA A 7 23.29 2.72 -8.48
N VAL A 8 22.80 3.42 -7.45
CA VAL A 8 21.53 3.09 -6.77
C VAL A 8 20.36 3.16 -7.75
N ILE A 9 20.23 4.26 -8.49
CA ILE A 9 19.15 4.45 -9.46
C ILE A 9 19.30 3.48 -10.64
N ALA A 10 20.51 3.29 -11.16
CA ALA A 10 20.79 2.39 -12.27
C ALA A 10 20.42 0.94 -11.94
N ARG A 11 20.73 0.46 -10.73
CA ARG A 11 20.28 -0.87 -10.27
C ARG A 11 18.76 -0.98 -10.26
N SER A 12 18.07 0.02 -9.71
CA SER A 12 16.59 0.06 -9.70
C SER A 12 16.00 -0.02 -11.11
N ARG A 13 16.54 0.75 -12.07
CA ARG A 13 16.08 0.76 -13.46
C ARG A 13 16.39 -0.56 -14.18
N ARG A 14 17.55 -1.17 -13.92
CA ARG A 14 17.91 -2.47 -14.47
C ARG A 14 16.93 -3.56 -14.04
N VAL A 15 16.65 -3.66 -12.74
CA VAL A 15 15.69 -4.65 -12.20
C VAL A 15 14.30 -4.45 -12.83
N ALA A 16 13.82 -3.21 -12.92
CA ALA A 16 12.53 -2.92 -13.57
C ALA A 16 12.51 -3.35 -15.05
N GLY A 17 13.60 -3.12 -15.78
CA GLY A 17 13.74 -3.53 -17.19
C GLY A 17 13.78 -5.04 -17.39
N GLU A 18 14.46 -5.77 -16.51
CA GLU A 18 14.50 -7.25 -16.51
C GLU A 18 13.11 -7.83 -16.28
N LEU A 19 12.37 -7.33 -15.29
CA LEU A 19 11.00 -7.75 -15.01
C LEU A 19 10.04 -7.46 -16.17
N ALA A 20 10.12 -6.26 -16.78
CA ALA A 20 9.32 -5.91 -17.95
C ALA A 20 9.60 -6.83 -19.15
N THR A 21 10.87 -7.20 -19.36
CA THR A 21 11.28 -8.17 -20.38
C THR A 21 10.71 -9.55 -20.09
N GLY A 22 10.70 -9.97 -18.82
CA GLY A 22 10.05 -11.20 -18.37
C GLY A 22 8.56 -11.25 -18.73
N VAL A 23 7.82 -10.17 -18.47
CA VAL A 23 6.39 -10.05 -18.83
C VAL A 23 6.20 -10.15 -20.34
N ALA A 24 7.02 -9.45 -21.15
CA ALA A 24 6.96 -9.57 -22.60
C ALA A 24 7.20 -11.02 -23.09
N GLY A 25 8.12 -11.74 -22.44
CA GLY A 25 8.35 -13.16 -22.66
C GLY A 25 7.12 -14.02 -22.35
N LEU A 26 6.43 -13.74 -21.24
CA LEU A 26 5.18 -14.41 -20.86
C LEU A 26 4.05 -14.16 -21.86
N MET A 27 3.90 -12.93 -22.38
CA MET A 27 2.91 -12.62 -23.42
C MET A 27 3.13 -13.47 -24.67
N LYS A 28 4.38 -13.57 -25.13
CA LYS A 28 4.75 -14.42 -26.28
C LYS A 28 4.51 -15.91 -25.99
N LYS A 29 4.95 -16.40 -24.83
CA LYS A 29 4.79 -17.81 -24.41
C LYS A 29 3.32 -18.23 -24.42
N ASN A 30 2.44 -17.36 -23.94
CA ASN A 30 1.00 -17.59 -23.88
C ASN A 30 0.25 -17.19 -25.17
N ARG A 31 0.97 -16.87 -26.25
CA ARG A 31 0.39 -16.48 -27.56
C ARG A 31 -0.58 -15.29 -27.47
N ILE A 32 -0.32 -14.37 -26.54
CA ILE A 32 -1.10 -13.14 -26.38
C ILE A 32 -0.60 -12.12 -27.41
N ARG A 33 -1.52 -11.64 -28.27
CA ARG A 33 -1.22 -10.57 -29.22
C ARG A 33 -1.15 -9.23 -28.48
N VAL A 34 0.05 -8.66 -28.41
CA VAL A 34 0.28 -7.30 -27.89
C VAL A 34 0.12 -6.30 -29.03
N VAL A 35 -0.74 -5.30 -28.84
CA VAL A 35 -0.93 -4.20 -29.79
C VAL A 35 -0.47 -2.91 -29.13
N HIS A 36 0.58 -2.29 -29.67
CA HIS A 36 1.16 -1.07 -29.11
C HIS A 36 0.39 0.17 -29.57
N GLY A 37 -0.19 0.90 -28.62
CA GLY A 37 -0.91 2.15 -28.88
C GLY A 37 -1.86 2.52 -27.75
N ARG A 38 -2.56 3.65 -27.90
CA ARG A 38 -3.59 4.07 -26.96
C ARG A 38 -4.93 3.46 -27.39
N GLY A 39 -5.50 2.62 -26.52
CA GLY A 39 -6.82 2.02 -26.71
C GLY A 39 -7.94 2.94 -26.24
N ARG A 40 -9.03 3.03 -27.01
CA ARG A 40 -10.26 3.75 -26.67
C ARG A 40 -11.47 2.90 -27.03
N LEU A 41 -12.45 2.82 -26.13
CA LEU A 41 -13.70 2.12 -26.37
C LEU A 41 -14.58 2.94 -27.30
N THR A 42 -15.09 2.32 -28.36
CA THR A 42 -15.99 2.96 -29.33
C THR A 42 -17.46 2.76 -28.95
N PRO A 43 -18.41 3.55 -29.53
CA PRO A 43 -19.84 3.32 -29.37
C PRO A 43 -20.30 1.90 -29.74
N SER A 44 -19.62 1.26 -30.69
CA SER A 44 -19.86 -0.14 -31.09
C SER A 44 -19.23 -1.18 -30.17
N ARG A 45 -18.62 -0.74 -29.05
CA ARG A 45 -17.90 -1.58 -28.07
C ARG A 45 -16.68 -2.31 -28.66
N ALA A 46 -16.16 -1.78 -29.75
CA ALA A 46 -14.85 -2.15 -30.27
C ALA A 46 -13.77 -1.32 -29.60
N VAL A 47 -12.51 -1.75 -29.71
CA VAL A 47 -11.36 -0.97 -29.22
C VAL A 47 -10.63 -0.36 -30.39
N GLU A 48 -10.70 0.96 -30.53
CA GLU A 48 -9.83 1.71 -31.43
C GLU A 48 -8.45 1.84 -30.78
N VAL A 49 -7.40 1.42 -31.47
CA VAL A 49 -6.02 1.55 -31.01
C VAL A 49 -5.27 2.52 -31.92
N ARG A 50 -4.84 3.64 -31.34
CA ARG A 50 -4.02 4.65 -32.01
C ARG A 50 -2.53 4.36 -31.77
N PRO A 51 -1.73 4.11 -32.82
CA PRO A 51 -0.30 3.83 -32.66
C PRO A 51 0.45 5.02 -32.04
N ALA A 52 1.42 4.74 -31.16
CA ALA A 52 2.18 5.77 -30.46
C ALA A 52 3.08 6.64 -31.37
N GLY A 53 3.50 6.12 -32.53
CA GLY A 53 4.38 6.82 -33.48
C GLY A 53 3.68 7.60 -34.59
N GLY A 54 2.35 7.79 -34.51
CA GLY A 54 1.55 8.23 -35.65
C GLY A 54 1.29 7.09 -36.64
N GLY A 55 0.12 7.11 -37.29
CA GLY A 55 -0.32 6.04 -38.18
C GLY A 55 -1.83 5.86 -38.17
N GLN A 56 -2.34 5.01 -39.06
CA GLN A 56 -3.77 4.72 -39.14
C GLN A 56 -4.25 3.97 -37.88
N PRO A 57 -5.30 4.43 -37.21
CA PRO A 57 -5.92 3.68 -36.12
C PRO A 57 -6.39 2.31 -36.60
N GLN A 58 -6.27 1.29 -35.75
CA GLN A 58 -6.86 -0.03 -35.99
C GLN A 58 -8.04 -0.24 -35.05
N THR A 59 -9.12 -0.85 -35.53
CA THR A 59 -10.27 -1.20 -34.69
C THR A 59 -10.28 -2.70 -34.43
N LEU A 60 -10.32 -3.07 -33.14
CA LEU A 60 -10.39 -4.46 -32.70
C LEU A 60 -11.83 -4.79 -32.28
N GLN A 61 -12.42 -5.78 -32.93
CA GLN A 61 -13.71 -6.34 -32.52
C GLN A 61 -13.48 -7.38 -31.43
N CYS A 62 -14.11 -7.16 -30.27
CA CYS A 62 -13.89 -7.95 -29.07
C CYS A 62 -15.21 -8.53 -28.57
N ARG A 63 -15.20 -9.80 -28.15
CA ARG A 63 -16.37 -10.41 -27.48
C ARG A 63 -16.53 -9.85 -26.06
N HIS A 64 -15.40 -9.67 -25.37
CA HIS A 64 -15.31 -9.06 -24.05
C HIS A 64 -14.18 -8.02 -24.03
N VAL A 65 -14.33 -6.98 -23.21
CA VAL A 65 -13.31 -5.96 -22.96
C VAL A 65 -13.07 -5.85 -21.46
N LEU A 66 -11.82 -5.90 -21.05
CA LEU A 66 -11.39 -5.66 -19.67
C LEU A 66 -10.57 -4.36 -19.63
N LEU A 67 -11.10 -3.35 -18.94
CA LEU A 67 -10.44 -2.06 -18.76
C LEU A 67 -9.52 -2.14 -17.53
N ALA A 68 -8.22 -1.97 -17.74
CA ALA A 68 -7.19 -2.03 -16.71
C ALA A 68 -6.15 -0.91 -16.90
N THR A 69 -6.63 0.34 -16.99
CA THR A 69 -5.81 1.52 -17.34
C THR A 69 -5.03 2.09 -16.15
N GLY A 70 -5.14 1.47 -14.98
CA GLY A 70 -4.42 1.84 -13.77
C GLY A 70 -4.81 3.21 -13.22
N GLY A 71 -3.99 3.73 -12.32
CA GLY A 71 -4.14 5.05 -11.73
C GLY A 71 -2.96 5.97 -12.00
N ARG A 72 -3.07 7.20 -11.49
CA ARG A 72 -2.01 8.21 -11.48
C ARG A 72 -2.01 8.99 -10.17
N PRO A 73 -0.88 9.60 -9.77
CA PRO A 73 -0.82 10.44 -8.59
C PRO A 73 -1.88 11.53 -8.60
N ARG A 74 -2.54 11.75 -7.46
CA ARG A 74 -3.38 12.94 -7.25
C ARG A 74 -2.50 14.12 -6.90
N SER A 75 -3.01 15.31 -7.19
CA SER A 75 -2.47 16.55 -6.66
C SER A 75 -3.51 17.27 -5.79
N LEU A 76 -3.05 18.22 -4.99
CA LEU A 76 -3.90 19.13 -4.25
C LEU A 76 -4.42 20.25 -5.17
N PRO A 77 -5.64 20.77 -4.95
CA PRO A 77 -6.14 21.93 -5.70
C PRO A 77 -5.16 23.11 -5.63
N GLY A 78 -4.85 23.70 -6.80
CA GLY A 78 -3.94 24.86 -6.89
C GLY A 78 -2.44 24.52 -6.81
N ILE A 79 -2.07 23.24 -6.70
CA ILE A 79 -0.67 22.80 -6.72
C ILE A 79 -0.50 21.83 -7.88
N ASP A 80 0.27 22.20 -8.89
CA ASP A 80 0.56 21.35 -10.03
C ASP A 80 1.85 20.55 -9.82
N ILE A 81 1.86 19.29 -10.26
CA ILE A 81 3.06 18.47 -10.34
C ILE A 81 3.81 18.87 -11.62
N ASP A 82 4.91 19.60 -11.48
CA ASP A 82 5.72 20.09 -12.61
C ASP A 82 6.82 19.12 -13.06
N GLY A 83 7.05 18.05 -12.29
CA GLY A 83 8.07 17.03 -12.58
C GLY A 83 9.50 17.47 -12.26
N GLU A 84 9.70 18.67 -11.74
CA GLU A 84 11.02 19.22 -11.40
C GLU A 84 11.15 19.60 -9.93
N ARG A 85 10.27 20.48 -9.42
CA ARG A 85 10.26 20.94 -8.03
C ARG A 85 9.11 20.34 -7.26
N VAL A 86 7.94 20.26 -7.87
CA VAL A 86 6.82 19.46 -7.35
C VAL A 86 6.79 18.19 -8.17
N ILE A 87 7.26 17.11 -7.56
CA ILE A 87 7.43 15.81 -8.20
C ILE A 87 6.38 14.82 -7.71
N SER A 88 6.11 13.80 -8.52
CA SER A 88 5.36 12.63 -8.09
C SER A 88 6.29 11.49 -7.66
N SER A 89 5.70 10.36 -7.26
CA SER A 89 6.44 9.12 -7.04
C SER A 89 7.24 8.68 -8.27
N ARG A 90 6.77 8.94 -9.49
CA ARG A 90 7.46 8.57 -10.73
C ARG A 90 8.83 9.23 -10.82
N GLU A 91 8.89 10.54 -10.69
CA GLU A 91 10.15 11.28 -10.75
C GLU A 91 11.00 10.99 -9.50
N GLY A 92 10.34 10.83 -8.33
CA GLY A 92 10.99 10.44 -7.08
C GLY A 92 11.77 9.12 -7.15
N MET A 93 11.41 8.19 -8.04
CA MET A 93 12.16 6.94 -8.25
C MET A 93 13.39 7.07 -9.16
N THR A 94 13.52 8.19 -9.88
CA THR A 94 14.48 8.32 -10.98
C THR A 94 15.26 9.63 -10.96
N LEU A 95 15.35 10.30 -9.81
CA LEU A 95 16.12 11.53 -9.69
C LEU A 95 17.60 11.27 -10.02
N SER A 96 18.16 12.06 -10.93
CA SER A 96 19.58 11.99 -11.30
C SER A 96 20.52 12.44 -10.17
N THR A 97 20.01 13.25 -9.23
CA THR A 97 20.76 13.68 -8.05
C THR A 97 19.88 13.55 -6.83
N ARG A 98 20.47 13.11 -5.72
CA ARG A 98 19.80 13.11 -4.43
C ARG A 98 19.51 14.56 -4.01
N PRO A 99 18.27 14.91 -3.65
CA PRO A 99 17.95 16.23 -3.12
C PRO A 99 18.54 16.42 -1.73
N GLN A 100 19.02 17.62 -1.42
CA GLN A 100 19.52 17.97 -0.09
C GLN A 100 18.38 18.01 0.94
N SER A 101 17.21 18.49 0.53
CA SER A 101 15.99 18.57 1.34
C SER A 101 14.75 18.22 0.53
N LEU A 102 13.80 17.54 1.18
CA LEU A 102 12.57 17.03 0.57
C LEU A 102 11.40 17.24 1.53
N VAL A 103 10.36 17.94 1.08
CA VAL A 103 9.05 17.93 1.75
C VAL A 103 8.16 16.91 1.06
N ILE A 104 7.52 16.02 1.82
CA ILE A 104 6.59 15.01 1.32
C ILE A 104 5.19 15.37 1.82
N ILE A 105 4.25 15.54 0.90
CA ILE A 105 2.85 15.86 1.21
C ILE A 105 2.01 14.60 1.12
N GLY A 106 1.54 14.10 2.27
CA GLY A 106 0.80 12.86 2.46
C GLY A 106 1.67 11.78 3.10
N ALA A 107 1.26 11.26 4.26
CA ALA A 107 1.93 10.21 5.01
C ALA A 107 1.23 8.85 4.90
N GLY A 108 0.63 8.57 3.73
CA GLY A 108 0.27 7.20 3.33
C GLY A 108 1.50 6.37 2.94
N ALA A 109 1.28 5.13 2.50
CA ALA A 109 2.35 4.18 2.17
C ALA A 109 3.44 4.77 1.26
N ILE A 110 3.05 5.42 0.16
CA ILE A 110 3.99 6.08 -0.78
C ILE A 110 4.87 7.11 -0.05
N GLY A 111 4.27 7.99 0.73
CA GLY A 111 5.00 9.06 1.42
C GLY A 111 5.96 8.53 2.47
N VAL A 112 5.53 7.52 3.24
CA VAL A 112 6.34 6.85 4.25
C VAL A 112 7.52 6.10 3.63
N GLU A 113 7.33 5.38 2.53
CA GLU A 113 8.39 4.68 1.81
C GLU A 113 9.44 5.66 1.27
N PHE A 114 9.02 6.76 0.65
CA PHE A 114 9.95 7.78 0.19
C PHE A 114 10.64 8.50 1.34
N ALA A 115 9.94 8.75 2.46
CA ALA A 115 10.55 9.35 3.63
C ALA A 115 11.69 8.46 4.16
N SER A 116 11.42 7.18 4.33
CA SER A 116 12.39 6.18 4.78
C SER A 116 13.56 6.02 3.79
N PHE A 117 13.28 5.97 2.48
CA PHE A 117 14.31 5.86 1.45
C PHE A 117 15.23 7.09 1.44
N TYR A 118 14.68 8.30 1.34
CA TYR A 118 15.49 9.51 1.20
C TYR A 118 16.24 9.85 2.49
N SER A 119 15.63 9.64 3.67
CA SER A 119 16.34 9.88 4.94
C SER A 119 17.52 8.92 5.13
N ALA A 120 17.39 7.66 4.70
CA ALA A 120 18.48 6.68 4.75
C ALA A 120 19.71 7.10 3.91
N PHE A 121 19.52 7.88 2.85
CA PHE A 121 20.60 8.47 2.05
C PHE A 121 21.03 9.87 2.53
N GLY A 122 20.51 10.35 3.67
CA GLY A 122 20.90 11.62 4.30
C GLY A 122 20.23 12.85 3.70
N THR A 123 19.08 12.70 3.04
CA THR A 123 18.22 13.85 2.69
C THR A 123 17.50 14.33 3.93
N SER A 124 17.43 15.65 4.14
CA SER A 124 16.58 16.23 5.17
C SER A 124 15.12 16.11 4.71
N VAL A 125 14.34 15.25 5.38
CA VAL A 125 12.95 14.97 5.00
C VAL A 125 11.99 15.59 6.01
N ALA A 126 10.98 16.30 5.52
CA ALA A 126 9.79 16.65 6.28
C ALA A 126 8.58 15.92 5.69
N LEU A 127 7.86 15.14 6.49
CA LEU A 127 6.69 14.37 6.10
C LEU A 127 5.44 15.04 6.69
N LEU A 128 4.51 15.43 5.82
CA LEU A 128 3.29 16.16 6.19
C LEU A 128 2.05 15.29 6.02
N GLU A 129 1.15 15.32 6.98
CA GLU A 129 -0.14 14.62 6.95
C GLU A 129 -1.25 15.50 7.52
N ALA A 130 -2.40 15.46 6.86
CA ALA A 130 -3.58 16.22 7.28
C ALA A 130 -4.37 15.51 8.38
N GLU A 131 -4.35 14.17 8.41
CA GLU A 131 -4.90 13.39 9.52
C GLU A 131 -3.93 13.35 10.71
N ASP A 132 -4.41 12.85 11.85
CA ASP A 132 -3.70 12.95 13.14
C ASP A 132 -2.48 12.02 13.27
N GLN A 133 -2.35 11.02 12.38
CA GLN A 133 -1.29 10.01 12.40
C GLN A 133 -0.71 9.72 11.01
N VAL A 134 0.54 9.25 10.98
CA VAL A 134 1.10 8.60 9.79
C VAL A 134 0.37 7.29 9.51
N LEU A 135 0.29 6.88 8.24
CA LEU A 135 -0.52 5.74 7.80
C LEU A 135 -1.94 5.81 8.41
N PRO A 136 -2.77 6.80 8.01
CA PRO A 136 -4.05 7.13 8.67
C PRO A 136 -5.12 6.03 8.66
N ARG A 137 -4.86 4.92 7.96
CA ARG A 137 -5.76 3.75 7.91
C ARG A 137 -5.25 2.56 8.73
N GLU A 138 -4.02 2.64 9.25
CA GLU A 138 -3.41 1.58 10.05
C GLU A 138 -3.79 1.65 11.53
N ASP A 139 -3.52 0.55 12.26
CA ASP A 139 -3.73 0.50 13.70
C ASP A 139 -2.90 1.60 14.42
N PRO A 140 -3.49 2.38 15.36
CA PRO A 140 -2.80 3.48 16.01
C PRO A 140 -1.51 3.09 16.74
N GLU A 141 -1.40 1.88 17.29
CA GLU A 141 -0.17 1.44 17.97
C GLU A 141 0.97 1.27 16.96
N VAL A 142 0.68 0.70 15.80
CA VAL A 142 1.64 0.53 14.70
C VAL A 142 2.02 1.88 14.11
N ALA A 143 1.05 2.76 13.86
CA ALA A 143 1.30 4.11 13.36
C ALA A 143 2.21 4.92 14.30
N GLN A 144 1.97 4.85 15.61
CA GLN A 144 2.79 5.54 16.60
C GLN A 144 4.21 4.99 16.66
N LEU A 145 4.38 3.67 16.65
CA LEU A 145 5.70 3.05 16.61
C LEU A 145 6.47 3.43 15.34
N LEU A 146 5.80 3.48 14.20
CA LEU A 146 6.39 3.93 12.94
C LEU A 146 6.82 5.39 13.01
N ARG A 147 5.98 6.28 13.55
CA ARG A 147 6.32 7.70 13.73
C ARG A 147 7.63 7.85 14.52
N VAL A 148 7.73 7.18 15.67
CA VAL A 148 8.93 7.22 16.51
C VAL A 148 10.16 6.71 15.74
N ALA A 149 10.00 5.64 14.95
CA ALA A 149 11.09 5.10 14.15
C ALA A 149 11.55 6.06 13.05
N LEU A 150 10.61 6.72 12.34
CA LEU A 150 10.92 7.73 11.32
C LEU A 150 11.63 8.95 11.91
N GLU A 151 11.16 9.45 13.06
CA GLU A 151 11.75 10.59 13.76
C GLU A 151 13.17 10.30 14.24
N ARG A 152 13.41 9.10 14.80
CA ARG A 152 14.76 8.65 15.13
C ARG A 152 15.68 8.59 13.91
N ASP A 153 15.14 8.18 12.77
CA ASP A 153 15.88 8.07 11.51
C ASP A 153 15.99 9.44 10.78
N GLY A 154 15.66 10.55 11.47
CA GLY A 154 15.93 11.92 11.02
C GLY A 154 14.83 12.55 10.18
N VAL A 155 13.64 11.95 10.13
CA VAL A 155 12.47 12.51 9.43
C VAL A 155 11.70 13.44 10.37
N THR A 156 11.45 14.68 9.95
CA THR A 156 10.53 15.57 10.69
C THR A 156 9.10 15.24 10.30
N VAL A 157 8.27 14.81 11.25
CA VAL A 157 6.87 14.41 10.99
C VAL A 157 5.89 15.46 11.52
N HIS A 158 5.06 16.00 10.63
CA HIS A 158 3.95 16.89 10.97
C HIS A 158 2.62 16.21 10.61
N THR A 159 1.80 15.91 11.61
CA THR A 159 0.42 15.41 11.46
C THR A 159 -0.58 16.48 11.86
N GLY A 160 -1.83 16.37 11.45
CA GLY A 160 -2.85 17.39 11.69
C GLY A 160 -2.57 18.73 10.98
N VAL A 161 -1.80 18.72 9.87
CA VAL A 161 -1.41 19.94 9.14
C VAL A 161 -2.03 19.99 7.75
N GLN A 162 -2.59 21.15 7.40
CA GLN A 162 -3.15 21.38 6.06
C GLN A 162 -2.16 22.12 5.19
N VAL A 163 -1.83 21.58 4.02
CA VAL A 163 -1.04 22.30 3.02
C VAL A 163 -1.94 23.25 2.25
N MET A 164 -1.59 24.54 2.27
CA MET A 164 -2.36 25.62 1.66
C MET A 164 -1.87 25.96 0.25
N GLY A 165 -0.57 25.76 -0.02
CA GLY A 165 0.04 26.14 -1.28
C GLY A 165 1.50 25.72 -1.37
N VAL A 166 2.02 25.69 -2.59
CA VAL A 166 3.45 25.48 -2.87
C VAL A 166 3.91 26.54 -3.85
N GLU A 167 4.92 27.32 -3.47
CA GLU A 167 5.51 28.36 -4.30
C GLU A 167 6.93 27.97 -4.72
N THR A 168 7.22 27.97 -6.02
CA THR A 168 8.58 27.75 -6.50
C THR A 168 9.42 29.01 -6.32
N GLY A 169 10.55 28.88 -5.62
CA GLY A 169 11.46 29.99 -5.34
C GLY A 169 12.25 30.50 -6.55
N PRO A 170 13.07 31.55 -6.36
CA PRO A 170 13.84 32.19 -7.43
C PRO A 170 14.69 31.20 -8.24
N ARG A 171 14.68 31.35 -9.56
CA ARG A 171 15.36 30.45 -10.52
C ARG A 171 14.98 28.98 -10.37
N ARG A 172 13.81 28.69 -9.77
CA ARG A 172 13.37 27.33 -9.44
C ARG A 172 14.47 26.57 -8.70
N LYS A 173 15.10 27.10 -7.66
CA LYS A 173 16.10 26.33 -6.89
C LYS A 173 15.50 25.60 -5.69
N THR A 174 14.42 26.13 -5.15
CA THR A 174 13.73 25.62 -3.97
C THR A 174 12.22 25.74 -4.20
N ALA A 175 11.44 25.10 -3.34
CA ALA A 175 10.01 25.32 -3.18
C ALA A 175 9.71 25.64 -1.71
N THR A 176 8.77 26.55 -1.50
CA THR A 176 8.22 26.90 -0.18
C THR A 176 6.83 26.29 -0.08
N VAL A 177 6.62 25.45 0.94
CA VAL A 177 5.33 24.83 1.26
C VAL A 177 4.70 25.63 2.39
N GLN A 178 3.53 26.21 2.13
CA GLN A 178 2.73 26.93 3.11
C GLN A 178 1.79 25.93 3.78
N LEU A 179 1.82 25.86 5.11
CA LEU A 179 0.99 24.94 5.88
C LEU A 179 0.30 25.64 7.05
N ARG A 180 -0.88 25.14 7.40
CA ARG A 180 -1.68 25.57 8.53
C ARG A 180 -1.74 24.45 9.56
N ALA A 181 -1.47 24.80 10.81
CA ALA A 181 -1.57 23.92 11.97
C ALA A 181 -2.35 24.62 13.09
N ASP A 182 -2.72 23.87 14.13
CA ASP A 182 -3.29 24.41 15.37
C ASP A 182 -2.24 25.26 16.10
N GLY A 183 -2.16 26.54 15.73
CA GLY A 183 -1.14 27.47 16.20
C GLY A 183 -0.74 28.54 15.19
N GLY A 184 -1.12 28.38 13.91
CA GLY A 184 -0.93 29.40 12.89
C GLY A 184 -0.45 28.84 11.54
N GLU A 185 0.02 29.76 10.69
CA GLU A 185 0.62 29.43 9.41
C GLU A 185 2.14 29.30 9.55
N LEU A 186 2.71 28.27 8.93
CA LEU A 186 4.14 27.97 8.89
C LEU A 186 4.57 27.81 7.44
N GLU A 187 5.85 28.07 7.17
CA GLU A 187 6.48 27.77 5.88
C GLU A 187 7.62 26.77 6.04
N LEU A 188 7.66 25.78 5.16
CA LEU A 188 8.79 24.87 5.02
C LEU A 188 9.45 25.07 3.67
N LYS A 189 10.77 25.20 3.64
CA LYS A 189 11.55 25.33 2.40
C LYS A 189 12.33 24.06 2.13
N ALA A 190 12.25 23.57 0.90
CA ALA A 190 13.01 22.41 0.45
C ALA A 190 13.47 22.56 -1.00
N GLU A 191 14.45 21.75 -1.39
CA GLU A 191 14.88 21.66 -2.79
C GLU A 191 13.76 21.10 -3.68
N ARG A 192 13.02 20.11 -3.16
CA ARG A 192 11.89 19.47 -3.84
C ARG A 192 10.73 19.19 -2.90
N VAL A 193 9.55 19.05 -3.49
CA VAL A 193 8.31 18.63 -2.85
C VAL A 193 7.80 17.38 -3.56
N LEU A 194 7.53 16.31 -2.83
CA LEU A 194 6.92 15.09 -3.36
C LEU A 194 5.44 15.04 -3.00
N MET A 195 4.59 14.93 -4.01
CA MET A 195 3.15 14.79 -3.86
C MET A 195 2.77 13.31 -3.66
N ALA A 196 2.30 12.96 -2.46
CA ALA A 196 1.94 11.59 -2.05
C ALA A 196 0.52 11.52 -1.43
N VAL A 197 -0.40 12.38 -1.85
CA VAL A 197 -1.79 12.44 -1.34
C VAL A 197 -2.71 11.36 -1.92
N GLY A 198 -2.17 10.22 -2.36
CA GLY A 198 -2.89 9.11 -2.98
C GLY A 198 -3.00 9.20 -4.51
N ILE A 199 -3.78 8.29 -5.11
CA ILE A 199 -3.90 8.14 -6.57
C ILE A 199 -5.36 8.19 -7.04
N THR A 200 -5.57 8.44 -8.32
CA THR A 200 -6.88 8.45 -8.99
C THR A 200 -6.85 7.56 -10.23
N GLY A 201 -7.97 6.93 -10.57
CA GLY A 201 -8.06 6.10 -11.77
C GLY A 201 -7.85 6.90 -13.06
N ASN A 202 -7.24 6.25 -14.06
CA ASN A 202 -7.06 6.83 -15.39
C ASN A 202 -8.33 6.60 -16.23
N THR A 203 -9.28 7.52 -16.12
CA THR A 203 -10.62 7.41 -16.74
C THR A 203 -10.79 8.21 -18.03
N GLU A 204 -9.91 9.17 -18.29
CA GLU A 204 -10.02 10.13 -19.39
C GLU A 204 -9.63 9.55 -20.75
N ASP A 205 -10.26 10.05 -21.81
CA ASP A 205 -10.10 9.66 -23.21
C ASP A 205 -10.34 8.16 -23.51
N LEU A 206 -10.96 7.42 -22.59
CA LEU A 206 -11.28 6.00 -22.76
C LEU A 206 -12.59 5.76 -23.53
N GLY A 207 -13.35 6.81 -23.81
CA GLY A 207 -14.67 6.73 -24.46
C GLY A 207 -15.82 6.41 -23.50
N LEU A 208 -15.58 6.49 -22.19
CA LEU A 208 -16.54 6.15 -21.14
C LEU A 208 -17.74 7.11 -21.13
N GLU A 209 -17.51 8.43 -21.28
CA GLU A 209 -18.59 9.42 -21.21
C GLU A 209 -19.60 9.24 -22.34
N ALA A 210 -19.10 9.02 -23.56
CA ALA A 210 -19.93 8.77 -24.74
C ALA A 210 -20.80 7.51 -24.63
N LEU A 211 -20.44 6.60 -23.73
CA LEU A 211 -21.13 5.34 -23.46
C LEU A 211 -21.99 5.38 -22.19
N GLY A 212 -22.08 6.54 -21.52
CA GLY A 212 -22.86 6.71 -20.30
C GLY A 212 -22.29 5.94 -19.09
N LEU A 213 -21.00 5.59 -19.12
CA LEU A 213 -20.33 4.94 -17.99
C LEU A 213 -19.99 5.98 -16.92
N ARG A 214 -20.45 5.71 -15.69
CA ARG A 214 -20.33 6.64 -14.57
C ARG A 214 -18.96 6.54 -13.90
N VAL A 215 -18.27 7.67 -13.82
CA VAL A 215 -17.07 7.85 -13.00
C VAL A 215 -17.45 8.64 -11.75
N VAL A 216 -17.08 8.13 -10.57
CA VAL A 216 -17.34 8.77 -9.28
C VAL A 216 -16.01 8.91 -8.54
N ARG A 217 -15.63 10.15 -8.21
CA ARG A 217 -14.37 10.45 -7.51
C ARG A 217 -13.13 9.80 -8.18
N GLY A 218 -13.11 9.79 -9.52
CA GLY A 218 -12.00 9.22 -10.30
C GLY A 218 -12.01 7.69 -10.44
N ALA A 219 -13.07 7.01 -10.00
CA ALA A 219 -13.24 5.57 -10.12
C ALA A 219 -14.43 5.20 -11.01
N LEU A 220 -14.24 4.23 -11.91
CA LEU A 220 -15.30 3.65 -12.74
C LEU A 220 -16.14 2.67 -11.92
N SER A 221 -17.47 2.83 -11.95
CA SER A 221 -18.37 1.93 -11.23
C SER A 221 -18.51 0.55 -11.88
N VAL A 222 -18.37 -0.52 -11.09
CA VAL A 222 -18.57 -1.92 -11.48
C VAL A 222 -19.45 -2.68 -10.48
N ASP A 223 -20.00 -3.82 -10.88
CA ASP A 223 -20.68 -4.77 -10.00
C ASP A 223 -19.69 -5.74 -9.30
N GLY A 224 -20.20 -6.66 -8.47
CA GLY A 224 -19.40 -7.67 -7.78
C GLY A 224 -18.75 -8.74 -8.68
N ARG A 225 -18.93 -8.66 -10.00
CA ARG A 225 -18.21 -9.48 -11.00
C ARG A 225 -17.24 -8.64 -11.81
N TYR A 226 -16.98 -7.41 -11.36
CA TYR A 226 -16.16 -6.43 -12.06
C TYR A 226 -16.76 -5.97 -13.40
N ALA A 227 -18.06 -6.21 -13.63
CA ALA A 227 -18.73 -5.81 -14.86
C ALA A 227 -19.23 -4.36 -14.76
N THR A 228 -19.08 -3.62 -15.85
CA THR A 228 -19.69 -2.29 -15.99
C THR A 228 -21.18 -2.43 -16.35
N LYS A 229 -21.89 -1.29 -16.49
CA LYS A 229 -23.27 -1.29 -17.01
C LYS A 229 -23.39 -1.72 -18.48
N LEU A 230 -22.28 -1.74 -19.23
CA LEU A 230 -22.27 -2.21 -20.61
C LEU A 230 -22.08 -3.73 -20.65
N PRO A 231 -22.91 -4.47 -21.40
CA PRO A 231 -22.70 -5.90 -21.61
C PRO A 231 -21.30 -6.19 -22.14
N ASN A 232 -20.66 -7.19 -21.53
CA ASN A 232 -19.33 -7.70 -21.87
C ASN A 232 -18.16 -6.72 -21.68
N VAL A 233 -18.35 -5.60 -20.96
CA VAL A 233 -17.28 -4.68 -20.59
C VAL A 233 -17.08 -4.70 -19.09
N TYR A 234 -15.84 -4.93 -18.67
CA TYR A 234 -15.41 -5.08 -17.27
C TYR A 234 -14.31 -4.08 -16.96
N ALA A 235 -14.04 -3.83 -15.67
CA ALA A 235 -12.95 -2.97 -15.23
C ALA A 235 -12.37 -3.44 -13.89
N ILE A 236 -11.05 -3.27 -13.71
CA ILE A 236 -10.29 -3.76 -12.54
C ILE A 236 -9.21 -2.76 -12.10
N GLY A 237 -8.64 -3.02 -10.93
CA GLY A 237 -7.50 -2.34 -10.34
C GLY A 237 -7.80 -0.88 -10.02
N ASP A 238 -6.77 -0.04 -10.04
CA ASP A 238 -6.90 1.36 -9.64
C ASP A 238 -7.98 2.15 -10.40
N LEU A 239 -8.38 1.68 -11.60
CA LEU A 239 -9.47 2.27 -12.38
C LEU A 239 -10.82 2.21 -11.65
N ILE A 240 -11.05 1.19 -10.82
CA ILE A 240 -12.33 1.00 -10.09
C ILE A 240 -12.27 1.51 -8.64
N GLY A 241 -11.16 2.13 -8.24
CA GLY A 241 -10.98 2.74 -6.93
C GLY A 241 -10.26 1.84 -5.92
N PRO A 242 -10.42 2.09 -4.60
CA PRO A 242 -9.72 1.34 -3.57
C PRO A 242 -10.23 -0.11 -3.42
N PRO A 243 -9.38 -1.05 -2.94
CA PRO A 243 -7.98 -0.83 -2.56
C PRO A 243 -7.04 -0.78 -3.78
N GLN A 244 -6.25 0.28 -3.85
CA GLN A 244 -5.32 0.58 -4.96
C GLN A 244 -3.99 -0.13 -4.75
N LEU A 245 -4.02 -1.46 -4.83
CA LEU A 245 -2.90 -2.37 -4.54
C LEU A 245 -2.66 -3.30 -5.73
N ALA A 246 -1.39 -3.58 -6.04
CA ALA A 246 -1.03 -4.38 -7.21
C ALA A 246 -1.58 -5.82 -7.14
N HIS A 247 -1.51 -6.46 -5.96
CA HIS A 247 -2.04 -7.80 -5.73
C HIS A 247 -3.58 -7.84 -5.76
N ALA A 248 -4.25 -6.76 -5.34
CA ALA A 248 -5.69 -6.62 -5.51
C ALA A 248 -6.03 -6.58 -7.00
N ALA A 249 -5.43 -5.68 -7.77
CA ALA A 249 -5.67 -5.58 -9.21
C ALA A 249 -5.40 -6.89 -9.97
N ALA A 250 -4.35 -7.62 -9.59
CA ALA A 250 -4.04 -8.92 -10.18
C ALA A 250 -5.13 -9.97 -9.89
N ALA A 251 -5.57 -10.07 -8.63
CA ALA A 251 -6.61 -11.02 -8.24
C ALA A 251 -7.99 -10.64 -8.83
N GLU A 252 -8.33 -9.34 -8.89
CA GLU A 252 -9.53 -8.84 -9.58
C GLU A 252 -9.52 -9.20 -11.06
N GLY A 253 -8.37 -9.09 -11.73
CA GLY A 253 -8.22 -9.48 -13.12
C GLY A 253 -8.45 -10.98 -13.35
N ILE A 254 -7.95 -11.83 -12.45
CA ILE A 254 -8.22 -13.27 -12.49
C ILE A 254 -9.72 -13.52 -12.32
N ALA A 255 -10.34 -12.97 -11.27
CA ALA A 255 -11.76 -13.16 -10.98
C ALA A 255 -12.66 -12.65 -12.13
N ALA A 256 -12.38 -11.46 -12.66
CA ALA A 256 -13.11 -10.88 -13.79
C ALA A 256 -13.07 -11.80 -15.02
N VAL A 257 -11.89 -12.32 -15.37
CA VAL A 257 -11.74 -13.23 -16.52
C VAL A 257 -12.42 -14.59 -16.27
N GLU A 258 -12.37 -15.10 -15.04
CA GLU A 258 -13.12 -16.31 -14.68
C GLU A 258 -14.63 -16.12 -14.79
N PHE A 259 -15.17 -14.97 -14.36
CA PHE A 259 -16.56 -14.60 -14.57
C PHE A 259 -16.91 -14.49 -16.06
N MET A 260 -16.06 -13.86 -16.87
CA MET A 260 -16.24 -13.80 -18.33
C MET A 260 -16.30 -15.19 -18.96
N ALA A 261 -15.49 -16.13 -18.46
CA ALA A 261 -15.42 -17.50 -18.93
C ALA A 261 -16.54 -18.41 -18.37
N GLY A 262 -17.43 -17.90 -17.52
CA GLY A 262 -18.51 -18.67 -16.89
C GLY A 262 -18.00 -19.71 -15.88
N ARG A 263 -16.80 -19.51 -15.31
CA ARG A 263 -16.25 -20.40 -14.28
C ARG A 263 -16.88 -20.11 -12.92
N ARG A 264 -16.92 -21.13 -12.06
CA ARG A 264 -17.29 -20.95 -10.65
C ARG A 264 -16.17 -20.17 -9.96
N THR A 265 -16.44 -18.90 -9.67
CA THR A 265 -15.51 -17.98 -9.02
C THR A 265 -16.28 -17.08 -8.05
N ARG A 266 -15.56 -16.29 -7.25
CA ARG A 266 -16.10 -15.36 -6.26
C ARG A 266 -15.40 -14.00 -6.38
N PRO A 267 -16.07 -12.88 -6.02
CA PRO A 267 -15.37 -11.62 -5.84
C PRO A 267 -14.28 -11.75 -4.78
N LEU A 268 -13.33 -10.83 -4.82
CA LEU A 268 -12.33 -10.71 -3.76
C LEU A 268 -13.02 -10.41 -2.42
N ASP A 269 -12.49 -11.02 -1.37
CA ASP A 269 -12.79 -10.67 0.01
C ASP A 269 -12.15 -9.31 0.35
N ALA A 270 -12.70 -8.60 1.33
CA ALA A 270 -12.13 -7.38 1.89
C ALA A 270 -10.80 -7.63 2.63
N ASN A 271 -10.49 -8.88 2.99
CA ASN A 271 -9.24 -9.29 3.63
C ASN A 271 -8.05 -9.30 2.65
N ILE A 272 -7.71 -8.12 2.14
CA ILE A 272 -6.54 -7.89 1.28
C ILE A 272 -5.44 -7.29 2.15
N PRO A 273 -4.23 -7.87 2.20
CA PRO A 273 -3.15 -7.32 3.02
C PRO A 273 -2.69 -5.96 2.48
N SER A 274 -2.40 -5.03 3.38
CA SER A 274 -1.75 -3.75 3.12
C SER A 274 -0.30 -3.84 3.57
N CYS A 275 0.65 -3.36 2.76
CA CYS A 275 2.07 -3.38 3.07
C CYS A 275 2.70 -2.00 2.78
N THR A 276 3.54 -1.53 3.70
CA THR A 276 4.39 -0.34 3.53
C THR A 276 5.84 -0.77 3.73
N TYR A 277 6.65 -0.61 2.69
CA TYR A 277 8.03 -1.10 2.61
C TYR A 277 9.04 -0.08 3.16
N SER A 278 8.75 0.48 4.33
CA SER A 278 9.67 1.35 5.08
C SER A 278 10.60 0.56 5.99
N HIS A 279 11.41 1.28 6.76
CA HIS A 279 12.22 0.70 7.81
C HIS A 279 11.88 1.32 9.18
N PRO A 280 11.21 0.57 10.09
CA PRO A 280 10.72 -0.81 9.94
C PRO A 280 9.57 -0.92 8.91
N GLN A 281 9.31 -2.15 8.45
CA GLN A 281 8.17 -2.42 7.56
C GLN A 281 6.87 -2.39 8.36
N VAL A 282 5.76 -2.10 7.69
CA VAL A 282 4.41 -2.21 8.25
C VAL A 282 3.57 -3.10 7.35
N ALA A 283 2.81 -4.02 7.93
CA ALA A 283 1.84 -4.83 7.22
C ALA A 283 0.57 -5.03 8.06
N SER A 284 -0.58 -5.06 7.40
CA SER A 284 -1.87 -5.28 8.05
C SER A 284 -2.85 -6.05 7.17
N ILE A 285 -3.85 -6.65 7.80
CA ILE A 285 -4.95 -7.34 7.10
C ILE A 285 -6.19 -7.34 8.02
N GLY A 286 -7.38 -7.26 7.42
CA GLY A 286 -8.64 -7.32 8.16
C GLY A 286 -8.92 -6.07 9.00
N LEU A 287 -9.58 -6.26 10.14
CA LEU A 287 -10.04 -5.18 11.02
C LEU A 287 -8.98 -4.76 12.03
N THR A 288 -8.83 -3.45 12.23
CA THR A 288 -8.16 -2.91 13.41
C THR A 288 -9.01 -3.15 14.67
N GLU A 289 -8.38 -3.08 15.84
CA GLU A 289 -9.11 -3.21 17.12
C GLU A 289 -10.23 -2.15 17.24
N ALA A 290 -9.92 -0.90 16.86
CA ALA A 290 -10.87 0.21 16.89
C ALA A 290 -12.04 -0.02 15.92
N ALA A 291 -11.75 -0.50 14.70
CA ALA A 291 -12.79 -0.79 13.71
C ALA A 291 -13.70 -1.95 14.16
N ALA A 292 -13.13 -3.02 14.71
CA ALA A 292 -13.91 -4.14 15.22
C ALA A 292 -14.83 -3.73 16.39
N LYS A 293 -14.31 -2.91 17.33
CA LYS A 293 -15.11 -2.35 18.43
C LYS A 293 -16.20 -1.39 17.93
N ALA A 294 -15.90 -0.55 16.93
CA ALA A 294 -16.88 0.35 16.32
C ALA A 294 -18.02 -0.41 15.62
N GLN A 295 -17.78 -1.62 15.14
CA GLN A 295 -18.81 -2.53 14.62
C GLN A 295 -19.58 -3.28 15.71
N GLY A 296 -19.30 -3.02 17.00
CA GLY A 296 -19.97 -3.68 18.12
C GLY A 296 -19.48 -5.10 18.42
N LEU A 297 -18.36 -5.52 17.81
CA LEU A 297 -17.77 -6.83 18.06
C LEU A 297 -17.08 -6.86 19.42
N LYS A 298 -17.27 -7.96 20.16
CA LYS A 298 -16.45 -8.27 21.34
C LYS A 298 -15.15 -8.89 20.84
N VAL A 299 -14.03 -8.31 21.22
CA VAL A 299 -12.71 -8.71 20.73
C VAL A 299 -11.77 -9.11 21.85
N LYS A 300 -10.85 -10.02 21.54
CA LYS A 300 -9.61 -10.26 22.30
C LYS A 300 -8.43 -9.80 21.44
N VAL A 301 -7.39 -9.28 22.10
CA VAL A 301 -6.25 -8.70 21.39
C VAL A 301 -4.97 -9.31 21.92
N GLY A 302 -4.20 -9.87 21.00
CA GLY A 302 -2.89 -10.44 21.24
C GLY A 302 -1.79 -9.50 20.82
N ARG A 303 -0.73 -9.40 21.62
CA ARG A 303 0.43 -8.54 21.32
C ARG A 303 1.71 -9.29 21.61
N PHE A 304 2.64 -9.25 20.67
CA PHE A 304 4.00 -9.73 20.87
C PHE A 304 5.01 -8.63 20.49
N PRO A 305 5.73 -8.05 21.46
CA PRO A 305 6.78 -7.08 21.17
C PRO A 305 7.98 -7.81 20.56
N LEU A 306 8.48 -7.36 19.41
CA LEU A 306 9.63 -8.00 18.76
C LEU A 306 10.92 -7.87 19.59
N ALA A 307 10.96 -6.98 20.59
CA ALA A 307 12.01 -6.95 21.59
C ALA A 307 12.14 -8.26 22.40
N ALA A 308 11.08 -9.07 22.49
CA ALA A 308 11.10 -10.40 23.09
C ALA A 308 11.55 -11.50 22.13
N SER A 309 11.65 -11.25 20.82
CA SER A 309 12.10 -12.25 19.84
C SER A 309 13.62 -12.44 19.90
N GLY A 310 14.06 -13.67 20.16
CA GLY A 310 15.47 -14.05 20.04
C GLY A 310 16.01 -13.85 18.62
N ARG A 311 15.19 -14.09 17.59
CA ARG A 311 15.56 -13.86 16.18
C ARG A 311 15.76 -12.37 15.89
N ALA A 312 14.84 -11.51 16.31
CA ALA A 312 14.98 -10.07 16.11
C ALA A 312 16.22 -9.51 16.83
N ARG A 313 16.54 -10.05 18.02
CA ARG A 313 17.78 -9.71 18.75
C ARG A 313 19.01 -10.11 17.97
N ALA A 314 19.05 -11.32 17.44
CA ALA A 314 20.18 -11.83 16.67
C ALA A 314 20.42 -11.05 15.37
N SER A 315 19.37 -10.52 14.75
CA SER A 315 19.47 -9.67 13.55
C SER A 315 19.83 -8.20 13.84
N GLY A 316 19.83 -7.77 15.12
CA GLY A 316 20.06 -6.38 15.49
C GLY A 316 18.85 -5.45 15.30
N ASP A 317 17.66 -6.01 15.08
CA ASP A 317 16.46 -5.24 14.75
C ASP A 317 15.70 -4.72 15.98
N VAL A 318 16.00 -5.24 17.18
CA VAL A 318 15.27 -4.86 18.41
C VAL A 318 15.37 -3.38 18.73
N GLU A 319 16.50 -2.74 18.41
CA GLU A 319 16.67 -1.30 18.62
C GLU A 319 15.63 -0.49 17.82
N ARG A 320 15.09 -1.05 16.73
CA ARG A 320 14.09 -0.43 15.87
C ARG A 320 12.67 -0.57 16.38
N GLY A 321 12.48 -1.27 17.50
CA GLY A 321 11.18 -1.62 18.02
C GLY A 321 10.45 -2.60 17.10
N GLY A 322 9.20 -2.88 17.43
CA GLY A 322 8.37 -3.74 16.61
C GLY A 322 7.29 -4.43 17.44
N LEU A 323 6.18 -4.72 16.80
CA LEU A 323 4.98 -5.26 17.42
C LEU A 323 4.26 -6.13 16.39
N ILE A 324 3.89 -7.33 16.81
CA ILE A 324 2.84 -8.11 16.14
C ILE A 324 1.59 -7.97 17.00
N LYS A 325 0.51 -7.45 16.42
CA LYS A 325 -0.79 -7.28 17.06
C LYS A 325 -1.83 -8.07 16.27
N LEU A 326 -2.53 -8.98 16.93
CA LEU A 326 -3.61 -9.78 16.36
C LEU A 326 -4.94 -9.46 17.06
N VAL A 327 -6.02 -9.38 16.29
CA VAL A 327 -7.37 -9.08 16.77
C VAL A 327 -8.25 -10.30 16.50
N PHE A 328 -8.89 -10.81 17.55
CA PHE A 328 -9.72 -12.01 17.50
C PHE A 328 -11.15 -11.73 17.96
N GLY A 329 -12.12 -12.44 17.40
CA GLY A 329 -13.47 -12.50 17.93
C GLY A 329 -13.49 -13.18 19.29
N ALA A 330 -14.08 -12.55 20.32
CA ALA A 330 -14.01 -13.06 21.69
C ALA A 330 -14.79 -14.35 21.92
N ARG A 331 -15.77 -14.66 21.07
CA ARG A 331 -16.67 -15.82 21.23
C ARG A 331 -16.09 -17.11 20.66
N TYR A 332 -15.56 -17.04 19.44
CA TYR A 332 -15.09 -18.21 18.70
C TYR A 332 -13.59 -18.21 18.47
N GLY A 333 -12.92 -17.09 18.73
CA GLY A 333 -11.48 -16.99 18.51
C GLY A 333 -11.07 -16.85 17.06
N ASP A 334 -12.01 -16.53 16.18
CA ASP A 334 -11.80 -16.22 14.77
C ASP A 334 -10.90 -15.00 14.60
N ILE A 335 -9.99 -15.06 13.62
CA ILE A 335 -9.06 -13.97 13.33
C ILE A 335 -9.82 -12.85 12.60
N LEU A 336 -9.95 -11.69 13.24
CA LEU A 336 -10.61 -10.52 12.66
C LEU A 336 -9.63 -9.61 11.91
N GLY A 337 -8.37 -9.59 12.31
CA GLY A 337 -7.33 -8.81 11.65
C GLY A 337 -5.99 -8.86 12.36
N ALA A 338 -4.99 -8.25 11.72
CA ALA A 338 -3.64 -8.13 12.24
C ALA A 338 -2.99 -6.82 11.80
N ALA A 339 -2.09 -6.33 12.64
CA ALA A 339 -1.19 -5.23 12.34
C ALA A 339 0.21 -5.59 12.84
N ILE A 340 1.19 -5.53 11.95
CA ILE A 340 2.57 -5.93 12.20
C ILE A 340 3.47 -4.77 11.82
N ILE A 341 4.39 -4.40 12.72
CA ILE A 341 5.49 -3.49 12.46
C ILE A 341 6.80 -4.13 12.90
N GLY A 342 7.79 -4.13 12.01
CA GLY A 342 9.08 -4.74 12.30
C GLY A 342 9.82 -5.25 11.06
N PRO A 343 10.94 -5.96 11.24
CA PRO A 343 11.58 -6.70 10.16
C PRO A 343 10.63 -7.74 9.56
N GLU A 344 10.64 -7.86 8.23
CA GLU A 344 9.87 -8.86 7.48
C GLU A 344 8.36 -8.88 7.77
N ALA A 345 7.78 -7.76 8.25
CA ALA A 345 6.35 -7.64 8.49
C ALA A 345 5.53 -8.03 7.25
N THR A 346 6.02 -7.68 6.05
CA THR A 346 5.35 -7.98 4.78
C THR A 346 5.39 -9.45 4.39
N GLU A 347 6.30 -10.23 4.97
CA GLU A 347 6.34 -11.69 4.81
C GLU A 347 5.46 -12.37 5.87
N LEU A 348 5.54 -11.91 7.12
CA LEU A 348 4.75 -12.45 8.24
C LEU A 348 3.24 -12.34 8.02
N ILE A 349 2.77 -11.25 7.39
CA ILE A 349 1.34 -11.03 7.14
C ILE A 349 0.71 -12.11 6.24
N GLY A 350 1.53 -12.79 5.41
CA GLY A 350 1.08 -13.85 4.53
C GLY A 350 0.53 -15.07 5.30
N GLU A 351 1.15 -15.41 6.43
CA GLU A 351 0.69 -16.49 7.31
C GLU A 351 -0.71 -16.18 7.88
N VAL A 352 -0.89 -14.96 8.39
CA VAL A 352 -2.18 -14.50 8.93
C VAL A 352 -3.25 -14.46 7.84
N GLY A 353 -2.92 -13.99 6.64
CA GLY A 353 -3.85 -13.97 5.52
C GLY A 353 -4.29 -15.36 5.07
N LEU A 354 -3.40 -16.34 5.09
CA LEU A 354 -3.76 -17.74 4.86
C LEU A 354 -4.67 -18.27 5.96
N ALA A 355 -4.36 -17.99 7.23
CA ALA A 355 -5.17 -18.40 8.38
C ALA A 355 -6.60 -17.84 8.31
N ILE A 356 -6.76 -16.55 7.99
CA ILE A 356 -8.08 -15.92 7.75
C ILE A 356 -8.81 -16.61 6.60
N THR A 357 -8.11 -16.91 5.49
CA THR A 357 -8.72 -17.57 4.32
C THR A 357 -9.25 -18.97 4.64
N LEU A 358 -8.62 -19.66 5.60
CA LEU A 358 -9.01 -20.98 6.07
C LEU A 358 -10.00 -20.95 7.23
N GLU A 359 -10.45 -19.75 7.65
CA GLU A 359 -11.32 -19.55 8.82
C GLU A 359 -10.71 -20.13 10.10
N ALA A 360 -9.38 -20.10 10.21
CA ALA A 360 -8.66 -20.55 11.39
C ALA A 360 -8.94 -19.65 12.60
N THR A 361 -8.77 -20.22 13.78
CA THR A 361 -8.86 -19.52 15.06
C THR A 361 -7.48 -19.27 15.66
N TRP A 362 -7.43 -18.60 16.81
CA TRP A 362 -6.20 -18.43 17.57
C TRP A 362 -5.54 -19.77 17.94
N GLU A 363 -6.30 -20.86 18.13
CA GLU A 363 -5.77 -22.16 18.54
C GLU A 363 -4.87 -22.74 17.44
N GLU A 364 -5.30 -22.69 16.17
CA GLU A 364 -4.46 -23.15 15.06
C GLU A 364 -3.15 -22.35 14.96
N LEU A 365 -3.17 -21.04 15.19
CA LEU A 365 -1.96 -20.21 15.19
C LEU A 365 -1.05 -20.53 16.38
N ALA A 366 -1.60 -20.60 17.60
CA ALA A 366 -0.84 -20.82 18.83
C ALA A 366 -0.25 -22.24 18.93
N HIS A 367 -0.93 -23.25 18.38
CA HIS A 367 -0.50 -24.65 18.44
C HIS A 367 0.29 -25.13 17.21
N THR A 368 0.37 -24.31 16.16
CA THR A 368 1.26 -24.62 15.03
C THR A 368 2.72 -24.56 15.49
N VAL A 369 3.49 -25.59 15.15
CA VAL A 369 4.94 -25.63 15.46
C VAL A 369 5.67 -24.64 14.57
N HIS A 370 6.05 -23.51 15.13
CA HIS A 370 6.89 -22.51 14.48
C HIS A 370 8.37 -22.88 14.61
N ALA A 371 9.14 -22.69 13.55
CA ALA A 371 10.58 -22.97 13.58
C ALA A 371 11.29 -21.99 14.53
N HIS A 372 12.25 -22.48 15.32
CA HIS A 372 13.04 -21.66 16.24
C HIS A 372 14.52 -21.59 15.81
N PRO A 373 15.18 -20.41 15.84
CA PRO A 373 14.61 -19.09 16.08
C PRO A 373 14.09 -18.44 14.77
N THR A 374 12.86 -17.94 14.76
CA THR A 374 12.29 -17.16 13.63
C THR A 374 11.45 -15.96 14.11
N LEU A 375 11.11 -15.07 13.17
CA LEU A 375 10.21 -13.95 13.46
C LEU A 375 8.74 -14.40 13.55
N SER A 376 8.38 -15.49 12.87
CA SER A 376 7.00 -16.01 12.86
C SER A 376 6.58 -16.60 14.21
N GLU A 377 7.52 -16.98 15.08
CA GLU A 377 7.22 -17.27 16.50
C GLU A 377 6.46 -16.12 17.19
N GLY A 378 6.65 -14.87 16.73
CA GLY A 378 5.88 -13.74 17.25
C GLY A 378 4.40 -13.75 16.87
N VAL A 379 4.01 -14.38 15.76
CA VAL A 379 2.60 -14.58 15.38
C VAL A 379 1.95 -15.59 16.32
N MET A 380 2.62 -16.72 16.55
CA MET A 380 2.24 -17.73 17.54
C MET A 380 2.06 -17.13 18.94
N GLU A 381 3.05 -16.39 19.42
CA GLU A 381 3.01 -15.79 20.76
C GLU A 381 1.96 -14.69 20.87
N ALA A 382 1.74 -13.89 19.83
CA ALA A 382 0.65 -12.92 19.83
C ALA A 382 -0.72 -13.62 19.91
N ALA A 383 -0.92 -14.73 19.18
CA ALA A 383 -2.15 -15.51 19.26
C ALA A 383 -2.37 -16.08 20.68
N ALA A 384 -1.35 -16.73 21.25
CA ALA A 384 -1.40 -17.27 22.61
C ALA A 384 -1.62 -16.17 23.66
N ALA A 385 -1.00 -14.99 23.50
CA ALA A 385 -1.15 -13.85 24.40
C ALA A 385 -2.58 -13.33 24.47
N ALA A 386 -3.35 -13.37 23.37
CA ALA A 386 -4.75 -12.95 23.37
C ALA A 386 -5.64 -13.80 24.29
N PHE A 387 -5.20 -15.02 24.62
CA PHE A 387 -5.94 -16.00 25.41
C PHE A 387 -5.24 -16.42 26.70
N GLY A 388 -4.10 -15.80 27.04
CA GLY A 388 -3.40 -16.03 28.31
C GLY A 388 -2.47 -17.24 28.31
N GLU A 389 -2.04 -17.69 27.14
CA GLU A 389 -1.20 -18.89 26.96
C GLU A 389 0.21 -18.59 26.43
N SER A 390 0.56 -17.30 26.30
CA SER A 390 1.91 -16.92 25.86
C SER A 390 2.97 -17.33 26.88
N ILE A 391 4.10 -17.84 26.37
CA ILE A 391 5.22 -18.31 27.19
C ILE A 391 6.30 -17.21 27.29
N ASN A 392 6.50 -16.46 26.20
CA ASN A 392 7.61 -15.52 26.07
C ASN A 392 7.22 -14.05 26.24
N THR A 393 6.00 -13.75 26.73
CA THR A 393 5.58 -12.38 27.06
C THR A 393 5.09 -12.27 28.50
N HIS A 394 5.15 -11.06 29.06
CA HIS A 394 4.65 -10.78 30.40
C HIS A 394 3.13 -10.58 30.33
N GLY A 395 2.39 -11.68 30.44
CA GLY A 395 0.96 -11.70 30.78
C GLY A 395 0.78 -12.48 32.08
N GLU A 396 -0.32 -12.26 32.80
CA GLU A 396 -0.70 -13.14 33.90
C GLU A 396 -0.90 -14.55 33.33
N ILE A 397 0.09 -15.43 33.53
CA ILE A 397 -0.07 -16.87 33.31
C ILE A 397 -1.31 -17.25 34.11
N CYS A 398 -2.32 -17.82 33.44
CA CYS A 398 -3.49 -18.35 34.13
C CYS A 398 -2.98 -19.31 35.20
N SER A 399 -3.05 -18.87 36.47
CA SER A 399 -2.60 -19.66 37.61
C SER A 399 -3.38 -20.96 37.53
N ILE A 400 -2.68 -22.07 37.31
CA ILE A 400 -3.28 -23.39 37.41
C ILE A 400 -3.90 -23.45 38.80
N SER A 401 -5.22 -23.31 38.88
CA SER A 401 -5.95 -23.60 40.10
C SER A 401 -5.76 -25.09 40.31
N ASN A 402 -4.82 -25.44 41.19
CA ASN A 402 -4.68 -26.78 41.74
C ASN A 402 -6.00 -27.13 42.44
N ASN A 403 -6.98 -27.63 41.68
CA ASN A 403 -8.08 -28.39 42.26
C ASN A 403 -7.52 -29.75 42.63
N THR A 404 -7.39 -29.93 43.93
CA THR A 404 -7.20 -31.20 44.63
C THR A 404 -8.47 -32.03 44.58
#